data_AF-A0A2G6QPP2-F1
#
_entry.id   AF-A0A2G6QPP2-F1
#
_cell.length_a   1.000
_cell.length_b   1.000
_cell.length_c   1.000
_cell.angle_alpha   90.00
_cell.angle_beta   90.00
_cell.angle_gamma   90.00
#
_symmetry.space_group_name_H-M   'P 1'
#
loop_
_entity.id
_entity.type
_entity.pdbx_description
1 polymer ?
#
loop_
_entity_poly.entity_id
_entity_poly.type
_entity_poly.pdbx_seq_one_letter_code
_entity_poly.pdbx_strand_id
1 'polypeptide(L)'
;MPEDKSKIEGMYYGVIPTSKTKSITYAVEFKTNKSARLLIFQENKPNPKIFHGKWLTTKDDIIILYFENHIPASEFFKKRDNGNLSILQRNKQPFKGALYDYMVLEKIAESELP
;
A
#
# COMPACT_ATOMS: atom_id res chain seq x y z
N MET A 1 -7.49 -14.52 -18.43
CA MET A 1 -6.65 -15.35 -17.54
C MET A 1 -7.01 -14.98 -16.11
N PRO A 2 -7.15 -15.93 -15.17
CA PRO A 2 -7.32 -15.56 -13.77
C PRO A 2 -6.08 -14.80 -13.32
N GLU A 3 -6.30 -13.67 -12.64
CA GLU A 3 -5.23 -12.82 -12.12
C GLU A 3 -4.37 -13.66 -11.16
N ASP A 4 -3.06 -13.67 -11.38
CA ASP A 4 -2.13 -14.38 -10.51
C ASP A 4 -2.06 -13.64 -9.17
N LYS A 5 -2.89 -14.09 -8.23
CA LYS A 5 -2.95 -13.57 -6.87
C LYS A 5 -1.64 -13.74 -6.11
N SER A 6 -0.62 -14.43 -6.64
CA SER A 6 0.72 -14.51 -6.03
C SER A 6 1.61 -13.30 -6.35
N LYS A 7 1.33 -12.54 -7.43
CA LYS A 7 2.12 -11.36 -7.81
C LYS A 7 1.84 -10.14 -6.94
N ILE A 8 2.89 -9.39 -6.61
CA ILE A 8 2.80 -8.14 -5.83
C ILE A 8 2.61 -6.94 -6.76
N GLU A 9 3.01 -7.07 -8.02
CA GLU A 9 2.86 -6.03 -9.01
C GLU A 9 1.38 -5.71 -9.26
N GLY A 10 1.12 -4.42 -9.46
CA GLY A 10 -0.21 -3.87 -9.61
C GLY A 10 -0.45 -2.69 -8.68
N MET A 11 -1.69 -2.20 -8.71
CA MET A 11 -2.14 -1.09 -7.89
C MET A 11 -3.01 -1.59 -6.75
N TYR A 12 -2.83 -1.00 -5.58
CA TYR A 12 -3.57 -1.29 -4.38
C TYR A 12 -4.07 0.02 -3.79
N TYR A 13 -5.27 0.01 -3.19
CA TYR A 13 -5.81 1.19 -2.54
C TYR A 13 -6.61 0.85 -1.28
N GLY A 14 -6.74 1.81 -0.38
CA GLY A 14 -7.58 1.66 0.80
C GLY A 14 -7.87 3.03 1.42
N VAL A 15 -8.94 3.07 2.22
CA VAL A 15 -9.31 4.28 2.97
C VAL A 15 -8.84 4.11 4.40
N ILE A 16 -7.82 4.89 4.77
CA ILE A 16 -7.13 4.73 6.05
C ILE A 16 -7.60 5.81 7.02
N PRO A 17 -8.09 5.43 8.22
CA PRO A 17 -8.45 6.42 9.24
C PRO A 17 -7.20 7.12 9.77
N THR A 18 -7.21 8.45 9.77
CA THR A 18 -6.15 9.29 10.36
C THR A 18 -6.58 9.90 11.70
N SER A 19 -7.89 9.96 11.95
CA SER A 19 -8.50 10.34 13.23
C SER A 19 -9.89 9.71 13.34
N LYS A 20 -10.62 10.00 14.42
CA LYS A 20 -12.02 9.55 14.60
C LYS A 20 -12.97 10.05 13.50
N THR A 21 -12.64 11.14 12.82
CA THR A 21 -13.52 11.81 11.86
C THR A 21 -12.88 12.03 10.49
N LYS A 22 -11.61 11.64 10.31
CA LYS A 22 -10.87 11.89 9.08
C LYS A 22 -10.24 10.62 8.56
N SER A 23 -10.30 10.45 7.25
CA SER A 23 -9.63 9.41 6.51
C SER A 23 -8.85 10.00 5.34
N ILE A 24 -7.90 9.22 4.83
CA ILE A 24 -7.21 9.50 3.58
C ILE A 24 -7.39 8.31 2.66
N THR A 25 -7.49 8.53 1.35
CA THR A 25 -7.33 7.44 0.39
C THR A 25 -5.84 7.28 0.14
N TYR A 26 -5.37 6.06 0.40
CA TYR A 26 -3.98 5.66 0.29
C TYR A 26 -3.89 4.66 -0.84
N ALA A 27 -3.02 4.90 -1.82
CA ALA A 27 -2.80 3.95 -2.91
C ALA A 27 -1.31 3.73 -3.17
N VAL A 28 -0.95 2.50 -3.50
CA VAL A 28 0.41 2.12 -3.88
C VAL A 28 0.38 1.38 -5.20
N GLU A 29 1.37 1.63 -6.04
CA GLU A 29 1.60 0.86 -7.24
C GLU A 29 2.99 0.25 -7.19
N PHE A 30 3.08 -1.08 -7.33
CA PHE A 30 4.33 -1.82 -7.44
C PHE A 30 4.57 -2.23 -8.89
N LYS A 31 5.74 -1.87 -9.45
CA LYS A 31 6.13 -2.22 -10.82
C LYS A 31 7.14 -3.36 -10.84
N THR A 32 7.17 -4.09 -11.96
CA THR A 32 8.08 -5.22 -12.21
C THR A 32 9.56 -4.85 -12.10
N ASN A 33 9.93 -3.62 -12.48
CA ASN A 33 11.29 -3.09 -12.41
C ASN A 33 11.73 -2.65 -10.99
N LYS A 34 10.99 -3.04 -9.96
CA LYS A 34 11.22 -2.66 -8.55
C LYS A 34 11.07 -1.17 -8.23
N SER A 35 10.52 -0.38 -9.14
CA SER A 35 10.00 0.97 -8.81
C SER A 35 8.58 0.89 -8.27
N ALA A 36 8.20 1.90 -7.50
CA ALA A 36 6.87 2.02 -6.93
C ALA A 36 6.42 3.49 -6.83
N ARG A 37 5.11 3.69 -6.74
CA ARG A 37 4.50 4.98 -6.47
C ARG A 37 3.60 4.87 -5.25
N LEU A 38 3.70 5.84 -4.33
CA LEU A 38 2.74 6.04 -3.25
C LEU A 38 1.93 7.30 -3.56
N LEU A 39 0.61 7.17 -3.57
CA LEU A 39 -0.34 8.23 -3.81
C LEU A 39 -1.17 8.44 -2.54
N ILE A 40 -1.18 9.67 -2.03
CA ILE A 40 -1.97 10.05 -0.86
C ILE A 40 -2.97 11.13 -1.28
N PHE A 41 -4.25 10.78 -1.26
CA PHE A 41 -5.36 11.68 -1.52
C PHE A 41 -5.86 12.24 -0.19
N GLN A 42 -5.68 13.54 -0.03
CA GLN A 42 -6.16 14.26 1.15
C GLN A 42 -7.51 14.88 0.85
N GLU A 43 -8.39 14.90 1.85
CA GLU A 43 -9.65 15.62 1.79
C GLU A 43 -9.40 17.09 1.39
N ASN A 44 -10.19 17.61 0.44
CA ASN A 44 -10.10 18.97 -0.10
C ASN A 44 -8.83 19.30 -0.92
N LYS A 45 -8.10 18.29 -1.43
CA LYS A 45 -7.03 18.50 -2.41
C LYS A 45 -7.44 17.88 -3.76
N PRO A 46 -7.37 18.63 -4.88
CA PRO A 46 -7.77 18.12 -6.19
C PRO A 46 -6.80 17.07 -6.73
N ASN A 47 -5.54 17.10 -6.30
CA ASN A 47 -4.49 16.20 -6.75
C ASN A 47 -3.87 15.44 -5.57
N PRO A 48 -3.51 14.15 -5.75
CA PRO A 48 -2.79 13.40 -4.74
C PRO A 48 -1.36 13.93 -4.58
N LYS A 49 -0.80 13.76 -3.38
CA LYS A 49 0.65 13.79 -3.22
C LYS A 49 1.21 12.47 -3.74
N ILE A 50 2.22 12.54 -4.61
CA ILE A 50 2.84 11.36 -5.23
C ILE A 50 4.30 11.28 -4.80
N PHE A 51 4.67 10.14 -4.24
CA PHE A 51 6.04 9.81 -3.87
C PHE A 51 6.54 8.64 -4.71
N HIS A 52 7.72 8.81 -5.29
CA HIS A 52 8.36 7.79 -6.10
C HIS A 52 9.39 7.06 -5.25
N GLY A 53 9.30 5.74 -5.24
CA GLY A 53 10.14 4.89 -4.41
C GLY A 53 10.59 3.64 -5.13
N LYS A 54 11.28 2.79 -4.38
CA LYS A 54 11.66 1.44 -4.77
C LYS A 54 11.09 0.45 -3.77
N TRP A 55 10.96 -0.81 -4.19
CA TRP A 55 10.43 -1.85 -3.33
C TRP A 55 11.22 -3.15 -3.40
N LEU A 56 11.20 -3.89 -2.29
CA LEU A 56 11.80 -5.22 -2.17
C LEU A 56 10.97 -6.08 -1.21
N THR A 57 11.19 -7.39 -1.25
CA THR A 57 10.58 -8.35 -0.33
C THR A 57 11.68 -8.98 0.52
N THR A 58 11.41 -9.11 1.82
CA THR A 58 12.31 -9.79 2.77
C THR A 58 12.07 -11.31 2.77
N LYS A 59 12.90 -12.05 3.51
CA LYS A 59 12.72 -13.50 3.71
C LYS A 59 11.44 -13.87 4.47
N ASP A 60 10.88 -12.94 5.24
CA ASP A 60 9.67 -13.14 6.04
C ASP A 60 8.39 -12.66 5.31
N ASP A 61 8.47 -12.54 3.98
CA ASP A 61 7.41 -12.04 3.09
C ASP A 61 6.91 -10.63 3.40
N ILE A 62 7.72 -9.83 4.12
CA ILE A 62 7.46 -8.41 4.30
C ILE A 62 7.90 -7.66 3.05
N ILE A 63 6.98 -6.89 2.47
CA ILE A 63 7.22 -5.97 1.37
C ILE A 63 7.63 -4.62 1.97
N ILE A 64 8.76 -4.08 1.53
CA ILE A 64 9.28 -2.79 1.98
C ILE A 64 9.23 -1.82 0.80
N LEU A 65 8.49 -0.72 0.97
CA LEU A 65 8.53 0.43 0.07
C LEU A 65 9.40 1.51 0.71
N TYR A 66 10.45 1.94 0.02
CA TYR A 66 11.37 2.95 0.51
C TYR A 66 11.57 4.07 -0.50
N PHE A 67 11.83 5.27 0.02
CA PHE A 67 11.92 6.50 -0.74
C PHE A 67 13.31 7.08 -0.62
N GLU A 68 13.77 7.72 -1.70
CA GLU A 68 15.01 8.47 -1.68
C GLU A 68 14.92 9.60 -0.65
N ASN A 69 16.02 9.87 0.06
CA ASN A 69 16.09 10.85 1.15
C ASN A 69 15.18 10.55 2.36
N HIS A 70 14.59 9.36 2.46
CA HIS A 70 13.71 8.95 3.57
C HIS A 70 12.48 9.85 3.78
N ILE A 71 12.00 10.50 2.71
CA ILE A 71 10.79 11.33 2.73
C ILE A 71 9.84 10.83 1.63
N PRO A 72 8.69 10.21 1.99
CA PRO A 72 8.25 9.87 3.34
C PRO A 72 9.08 8.73 3.93
N ALA A 73 8.79 8.40 5.19
CA ALA A 73 9.34 7.19 5.81
C ALA A 73 8.97 5.94 4.99
N SER A 74 9.78 4.90 5.11
CA SER A 74 9.47 3.61 4.48
C SER A 74 8.17 3.02 5.02
N GLU A 75 7.47 2.32 4.13
CA GLU A 75 6.19 1.67 4.38
C GLU A 75 6.37 0.16 4.29
N PHE A 76 5.64 -0.57 5.13
CA PHE A 76 5.80 -2.01 5.29
C PHE A 76 4.45 -2.69 5.04
N PHE A 77 4.46 -3.75 4.24
CA PHE A 77 3.24 -4.47 3.89
C PHE A 77 3.43 -5.98 4.03
N LYS A 78 2.33 -6.68 4.28
CA LYS A 78 2.26 -8.14 4.18
C LYS A 78 1.08 -8.53 3.31
N LYS A 79 1.33 -9.47 2.40
CA LYS A 79 0.29 -9.99 1.54
C LYS A 79 -0.71 -10.87 2.31
N ARG A 80 -1.99 -10.76 1.96
CA ARG A 80 -3.08 -11.62 2.44
C ARG A 80 -3.41 -12.68 1.40
N ASP A 81 -4.01 -13.79 1.83
CA ASP A 81 -4.39 -14.92 0.97
C ASP A 81 -5.35 -14.53 -0.16
N ASN A 82 -6.16 -13.49 0.06
CA ASN A 82 -7.08 -12.97 -0.94
C ASN A 82 -6.42 -12.08 -2.01
N GLY A 83 -5.11 -11.79 -1.88
CA GLY A 83 -4.34 -10.94 -2.79
C GLY A 83 -4.13 -9.51 -2.29
N ASN A 84 -4.86 -9.06 -1.26
CA ASN A 84 -4.75 -7.72 -0.66
C ASN A 84 -3.46 -7.56 0.17
N LEU A 85 -3.19 -6.33 0.60
CA LEU A 85 -2.05 -6.01 1.46
C LEU A 85 -2.51 -5.51 2.82
N SER A 86 -1.97 -6.06 3.89
CA SER A 86 -1.99 -5.44 5.21
C SER A 86 -0.89 -4.38 5.29
N ILE A 87 -1.21 -3.18 5.74
CA ILE A 87 -0.22 -2.20 6.16
C ILE A 87 0.30 -2.60 7.54
N LEU A 88 1.62 -2.59 7.72
CA LEU A 88 2.27 -2.93 8.98
C LEU A 88 2.77 -1.67 9.70
N GLN A 89 2.97 -1.80 11.00
CA GLN A 89 3.63 -0.79 11.81
C GLN A 89 5.13 -0.70 11.46
N ARG A 90 5.82 0.34 11.94
CA ARG A 90 7.27 0.53 11.71
C ARG A 90 8.14 -0.62 12.26
N ASN A 91 7.67 -1.32 13.29
CA ASN A 91 8.31 -2.53 13.82
C ASN A 91 7.97 -3.79 13.01
N LYS A 92 7.33 -3.64 11.85
CA LYS A 92 6.90 -4.70 10.92
C LYS A 92 5.88 -5.66 11.51
N GLN A 93 5.19 -5.27 12.58
CA GLN A 93 4.08 -6.02 13.15
C GLN A 93 2.74 -5.50 12.62
N PRO A 94 1.70 -6.35 12.49
CA PRO A 94 0.37 -5.88 12.16
C PRO A 94 -0.18 -4.89 13.19
N PHE A 95 -1.13 -4.06 12.78
CA PHE A 95 -1.96 -3.32 13.74
C PHE A 95 -2.83 -4.28 14.55
N LYS A 96 -3.32 -3.84 15.72
CA LYS A 96 -4.13 -4.65 16.64
C LYS A 96 -5.58 -4.15 16.71
N GLY A 97 -6.49 -5.04 17.09
CA GLY A 97 -7.92 -4.72 17.25
C GLY A 97 -8.56 -4.27 15.93
N ALA A 98 -9.53 -3.37 15.99
CA ALA A 98 -10.26 -2.87 14.81
C ALA A 98 -9.35 -2.27 13.72
N LEU A 99 -8.20 -1.68 14.10
CA LEU A 99 -7.25 -1.15 13.12
C LEU A 99 -6.64 -2.25 12.24
N TYR A 100 -6.55 -3.50 12.69
CA TYR A 100 -6.06 -4.60 11.85
C TYR A 100 -6.90 -4.77 10.58
N ASP A 101 -8.21 -4.57 10.69
CA ASP A 101 -9.17 -4.74 9.59
C ASP A 101 -9.22 -3.49 8.69
N TYR A 102 -8.97 -2.30 9.25
CA TYR A 102 -8.93 -1.05 8.47
C TYR A 102 -7.59 -0.82 7.76
N MET A 103 -6.49 -1.36 8.27
CA MET A 103 -5.14 -1.15 7.71
C MET A 103 -4.88 -2.13 6.56
N VAL A 104 -5.74 -2.07 5.55
CA VAL A 104 -5.75 -2.97 4.38
C VAL A 104 -5.82 -2.16 3.10
N LEU A 105 -5.05 -2.58 2.10
CA LEU A 105 -5.14 -2.11 0.72
C LEU A 105 -5.65 -3.24 -0.16
N GLU A 106 -6.75 -2.98 -0.84
CA GLU A 106 -7.37 -3.87 -1.81
C GLU A 106 -6.65 -3.78 -3.15
N LYS A 107 -6.44 -4.93 -3.79
CA LYS A 107 -5.85 -4.96 -5.13
C LYS A 107 -6.88 -4.49 -6.15
N ILE A 108 -6.53 -3.53 -6.98
CA ILE A 108 -7.36 -3.07 -8.10
C ILE A 108 -7.24 -4.09 -9.22
N ALA A 109 -8.38 -4.57 -9.71
CA ALA A 109 -8.39 -5.49 -10.85
C ALA A 109 -7.94 -4.76 -12.12
N GLU A 110 -7.19 -5.43 -13.00
CA GLU A 110 -6.73 -4.83 -14.26
C GLU A 110 -7.88 -4.30 -15.14
N SER A 111 -9.11 -4.82 -14.98
CA SER A 111 -10.31 -4.36 -15.68
C SER A 111 -10.89 -3.02 -15.19
N GLU A 112 -10.40 -2.50 -14.06
CA GLU A 112 -10.85 -1.25 -13.46
C GLU A 112 -9.87 -0.08 -13.69
N LEU A 113 -8.76 -0.34 -14.38
CA LEU A 113 -7.83 0.69 -14.83
C LEU A 113 -8.31 1.24 -16.19
N PRO A 114 -8.41 2.58 -16.34
CA PRO A 114 -8.87 3.22 -17.58
C PRO A 114 -7.91 3.04 -18.76
#